data_AF-X1G921-F1
#
_entry.id   AF-X1G921-F1
#
_cell.length_a   1.000
_cell.length_b   1.000
_cell.length_c   1.000
_cell.angle_alpha   90.00
_cell.angle_beta   90.00
_cell.angle_gamma   90.00
#
_symmetry.space_group_name_H-M   'P 1'
#
loop_
_entity.id
_entity.type
_entity.pdbx_description
1 polymer ?
#
loop_
_entity_poly.entity_id
_entity_poly.type
_entity_poly.pdbx_seq_one_letter_code
_entity_poly.pdbx_strand_id
1 'polypeptide(L)'
;MSEKLRSIEIPIIITAICTLLQVIPYYLDIQFLDQASAIERDWMLLIINMAVFVGVISIGQVHGKKIMRKAENWEYSVVLMVAMIIMALTGLPLESIGLGLDNPVYNFLFIHVMTPLGSTMYSILAFFITSAAYRAFRARNIEA
;
A
#
# COMPACT_ATOMS: atom_id res chain seq x y z
N MET A 1 30.97 -14.09 2.61
CA MET A 1 29.59 -13.60 2.85
C MET A 1 29.04 -13.16 1.51
N SER A 2 28.21 -14.03 0.94
CA SER A 2 28.22 -14.44 -0.48
C SER A 2 27.21 -13.62 -1.32
N GLU A 3 27.51 -13.33 -2.59
CA GLU A 3 26.79 -12.47 -3.56
C GLU A 3 25.26 -12.31 -3.38
N LYS A 4 24.55 -13.36 -2.99
CA LYS A 4 23.10 -13.35 -2.70
C LYS A 4 22.67 -12.39 -1.58
N LEU A 5 23.53 -12.10 -0.61
CA LEU A 5 23.23 -11.11 0.44
C LEU A 5 23.27 -9.69 -0.14
N ARG A 6 24.27 -9.38 -0.98
CA ARG A 6 24.40 -8.07 -1.63
C ARG A 6 23.23 -7.75 -2.55
N SER A 7 22.67 -8.74 -3.26
CA SER A 7 21.50 -8.53 -4.13
C SER A 7 20.22 -8.16 -3.38
N ILE A 8 20.14 -8.45 -2.07
CA ILE A 8 18.99 -8.11 -1.22
C ILE A 8 19.25 -6.79 -0.48
N GLU A 9 20.48 -6.60 0.01
CA GLU A 9 20.87 -5.39 0.74
C GLU A 9 20.78 -4.13 -0.12
N ILE A 10 21.16 -4.19 -1.41
CA ILE A 10 21.13 -3.02 -2.30
C ILE A 10 19.70 -2.47 -2.46
N PRO A 11 18.68 -3.26 -2.84
CA PRO A 11 17.29 -2.79 -2.86
C PRO A 11 16.80 -2.23 -1.51
N ILE A 12 17.18 -2.85 -0.40
CA ILE A 12 16.77 -2.40 0.95
C ILE A 12 17.38 -1.03 1.26
N ILE A 13 18.67 -0.83 0.96
CA ILE A 13 19.34 0.45 1.19
C ILE A 13 18.73 1.53 0.29
N ILE A 14 18.47 1.23 -0.98
CA ILE A 14 17.82 2.17 -1.90
C ILE A 14 16.45 2.59 -1.37
N THR A 15 15.60 1.62 -0.99
CA THR A 15 14.26 1.90 -0.47
C THR A 15 14.29 2.69 0.84
N ALA A 16 15.25 2.40 1.73
CA ALA A 16 15.47 3.18 2.94
C ALA A 16 15.89 4.63 2.63
N ILE A 17 16.79 4.84 1.66
CA ILE A 17 17.22 6.18 1.24
C ILE A 17 16.06 6.97 0.62
N CYS A 18 15.28 6.38 -0.29
CA CYS A 18 14.08 7.00 -0.86
C CYS A 18 13.09 7.41 0.25
N THR A 19 12.83 6.49 1.20
CA THR A 19 11.95 6.81 2.33
C THR A 19 12.47 7.98 3.17
N LEU A 20 13.77 8.02 3.45
CA LEU A 20 14.38 9.14 4.17
C LEU A 20 14.33 10.45 3.37
N LEU A 21 14.55 10.39 2.05
CA LEU A 21 14.46 11.53 1.15
C LEU A 21 13.06 12.14 1.10
N GLN A 22 12.01 11.34 1.31
CA GLN A 22 10.63 11.80 1.43
C GLN A 22 10.35 12.51 2.77
N VAL A 23 10.95 12.04 3.88
CA VAL A 23 10.64 12.48 5.25
C VAL A 23 11.48 13.67 5.70
N ILE A 24 12.80 13.66 5.42
CA ILE A 24 13.74 14.67 5.91
C ILE A 24 13.40 16.11 5.45
N PRO A 25 13.05 16.38 4.18
CA PRO A 25 12.74 17.74 3.72
C PRO A 25 11.53 18.37 4.43
N TYR A 26 10.62 17.56 4.98
CA TYR A 26 9.49 18.09 5.76
C TYR A 26 9.95 18.83 7.03
N TYR A 27 11.10 18.45 7.60
CA TYR A 27 11.63 19.02 8.85
C TYR A 27 12.81 19.96 8.64
N LEU A 28 13.53 19.85 7.51
CA LEU A 28 14.74 20.64 7.22
C LEU A 28 14.55 21.46 5.95
N ASP A 29 14.71 22.77 6.06
CA ASP A 29 14.64 23.72 4.93
C ASP A 29 15.96 23.76 4.15
N ILE A 30 16.20 22.72 3.34
CA ILE A 30 17.40 22.56 2.51
C ILE A 30 16.97 22.42 1.05
N GLN A 31 17.23 23.47 0.26
CA GLN A 31 16.82 23.57 -1.15
C GLN A 31 17.15 22.32 -2.00
N PHE A 32 18.32 21.71 -1.78
CA PHE A 32 18.70 20.48 -2.50
C PHE A 32 17.78 19.29 -2.18
N LEU A 33 17.43 19.09 -0.90
CA LEU A 33 16.54 18.01 -0.47
C LEU A 33 15.10 18.25 -0.93
N ASP A 34 14.66 19.50 -0.98
CA ASP A 34 13.34 19.86 -1.51
C ASP A 34 13.22 19.54 -3.00
N GLN A 35 14.24 19.88 -3.79
CA GLN A 35 14.27 19.58 -5.22
C GLN A 35 14.31 18.07 -5.47
N ALA A 36 15.18 17.35 -4.76
CA ALA A 36 15.29 15.90 -4.90
C ALA A 36 13.99 15.18 -4.52
N SER A 37 13.35 15.58 -3.42
CA SER A 37 12.06 15.01 -3.00
C SER A 37 10.91 15.40 -3.92
N ALA A 38 10.95 16.57 -4.59
CA ALA A 38 9.97 16.95 -5.59
C ALA A 38 10.04 16.03 -6.82
N ILE A 39 11.24 15.77 -7.32
CA ILE A 39 11.46 14.82 -8.42
C ILE A 39 10.94 13.45 -8.01
N GLU A 40 11.29 12.96 -6.81
CA GLU A 40 10.81 11.67 -6.30
C GLU A 40 9.28 11.58 -6.27
N ARG A 41 8.60 12.64 -5.78
CA ARG A 41 7.13 12.70 -5.74
C ARG A 41 6.50 12.58 -7.13
N ASP A 42 7.08 13.22 -8.15
CA ASP A 42 6.56 13.15 -9.52
C ASP A 42 6.62 11.74 -10.09
N TRP A 43 7.74 11.04 -9.90
CA TRP A 43 7.88 9.63 -10.28
C TRP A 43 6.93 8.74 -9.49
N MET A 44 6.80 8.98 -8.18
CA MET A 44 5.89 8.23 -7.32
C MET A 44 4.43 8.37 -7.77
N LEU A 45 3.98 9.58 -8.13
CA LEU A 45 2.62 9.81 -8.63
C LEU A 45 2.36 9.00 -9.91
N LEU A 46 3.32 8.95 -10.83
CA LEU A 46 3.22 8.13 -12.03
C LEU A 46 3.10 6.64 -11.69
N ILE A 47 3.95 6.15 -10.78
CA ILE A 47 3.93 4.75 -10.34
C ILE A 47 2.61 4.40 -9.64
N ILE A 48 2.12 5.25 -8.72
CA ILE A 48 0.87 5.03 -7.97
C ILE A 48 -0.32 4.97 -8.93
N ASN A 49 -0.40 5.89 -9.89
CA ASN A 49 -1.47 5.89 -10.87
C ASN A 49 -1.50 4.57 -11.65
N MET A 50 -0.34 4.06 -12.07
CA MET A 50 -0.24 2.78 -12.76
C MET A 50 -0.56 1.59 -11.83
N ALA A 51 -0.13 1.66 -10.57
CA ALA A 51 -0.36 0.62 -9.57
C ALA A 51 -1.86 0.42 -9.29
N VAL A 52 -2.66 1.49 -9.30
CA VAL A 52 -4.12 1.39 -9.15
C VAL A 52 -4.73 0.55 -10.27
N PHE A 53 -4.34 0.77 -11.53
CA PHE A 53 -4.85 -0.04 -12.66
C PHE A 53 -4.45 -1.51 -12.52
N VAL A 54 -3.17 -1.78 -12.22
CA VAL A 54 -2.68 -3.14 -12.01
C VAL A 54 -3.41 -3.81 -10.85
N GLY A 55 -3.69 -3.06 -9.77
CA GLY A 55 -4.44 -3.54 -8.61
C GLY A 55 -5.85 -4.00 -8.97
N VAL A 56 -6.61 -3.18 -9.69
CA VAL A 56 -7.98 -3.52 -10.13
C VAL A 56 -7.97 -4.75 -11.04
N ILE A 57 -7.04 -4.81 -12.00
CA ILE A 57 -6.89 -5.96 -12.91
C ILE A 57 -6.56 -7.22 -12.12
N SER A 58 -5.62 -7.13 -11.17
CA SER A 58 -5.19 -8.26 -10.34
C SER A 58 -6.35 -8.83 -9.51
N ILE A 59 -7.10 -7.97 -8.81
CA ILE A 59 -8.28 -8.37 -8.04
C ILE A 59 -9.30 -9.03 -8.97
N GLY A 60 -9.59 -8.42 -10.12
CA GLY A 60 -10.51 -8.97 -11.11
C GLY A 60 -10.08 -10.36 -11.64
N GLN A 61 -8.80 -10.55 -11.93
CA GLN A 61 -8.29 -11.84 -12.40
C GLN A 61 -8.34 -12.93 -11.34
N VAL A 62 -7.96 -12.62 -10.09
CA VAL A 62 -7.92 -13.60 -9.00
C VAL A 62 -9.33 -13.95 -8.55
N HIS A 63 -10.14 -12.95 -8.21
CA HIS A 63 -11.47 -13.16 -7.66
C HIS A 63 -12.50 -13.50 -8.74
N GLY A 64 -12.37 -12.96 -9.95
CA GLY A 64 -13.22 -13.33 -11.08
C GLY A 64 -13.09 -14.81 -11.44
N LYS A 65 -11.86 -15.33 -11.59
CA LYS A 65 -11.63 -16.77 -11.83
C LYS A 65 -12.19 -17.62 -10.69
N LYS A 66 -12.04 -17.17 -9.44
CA LYS A 66 -12.55 -17.86 -8.25
C LYS A 66 -14.08 -17.98 -8.28
N ILE A 67 -14.78 -16.90 -8.64
CA ILE A 67 -16.24 -16.87 -8.79
C ILE A 67 -16.70 -17.76 -9.95
N MET A 68 -16.07 -17.64 -11.12
CA MET A 68 -16.43 -18.45 -12.30
C MET A 68 -16.34 -19.95 -12.03
N ARG A 69 -15.33 -20.36 -11.26
CA ARG A 69 -15.11 -21.78 -10.91
C ARG A 69 -15.90 -22.24 -9.68
N LYS A 70 -16.65 -21.34 -9.02
CA LYS A 70 -17.30 -21.59 -7.72
C LYS A 70 -16.38 -22.30 -6.73
N ALA A 71 -15.12 -21.88 -6.67
CA ALA A 71 -14.15 -22.48 -5.76
C ALA A 71 -14.55 -22.18 -4.29
N GLU A 72 -13.90 -22.84 -3.34
CA GLU A 72 -14.20 -22.66 -1.92
C GLU A 72 -14.20 -21.18 -1.50
N ASN A 73 -15.21 -20.74 -0.77
CA ASN A 73 -15.35 -19.35 -0.28
C ASN A 73 -15.42 -18.31 -1.43
N TRP A 74 -16.08 -18.65 -2.56
CA TRP A 74 -16.22 -17.75 -3.71
C TRP A 74 -17.21 -16.60 -3.43
N GLU A 75 -18.19 -16.81 -2.55
CA GLU A 75 -19.17 -15.82 -2.13
C GLU A 75 -18.50 -14.56 -1.57
N TYR A 76 -17.44 -14.70 -0.76
CA TYR A 76 -16.66 -13.55 -0.27
C TYR A 76 -15.94 -12.79 -1.38
N SER A 77 -15.61 -13.48 -2.48
CA SER A 77 -15.02 -12.84 -3.66
C SER A 77 -16.03 -12.00 -4.41
N VAL A 78 -17.31 -12.39 -4.41
CA VAL A 78 -18.41 -11.56 -4.94
C VAL A 78 -18.54 -10.29 -4.11
N VAL A 79 -18.57 -10.42 -2.78
CA VAL A 79 -18.66 -9.27 -1.87
C VAL A 79 -17.51 -8.28 -2.12
N LEU A 80 -16.28 -8.79 -2.25
CA LEU A 80 -15.12 -7.96 -2.57
C LEU A 80 -15.26 -7.25 -3.93
N MET A 81 -15.64 -7.98 -4.99
CA MET A 81 -15.80 -7.39 -6.32
C MET A 81 -16.89 -6.31 -6.34
N VAL A 82 -18.02 -6.54 -5.67
CA VAL A 82 -19.10 -5.54 -5.56
C VAL A 82 -18.61 -4.31 -4.80
N ALA A 83 -17.94 -4.48 -3.66
CA ALA A 83 -17.41 -3.37 -2.89
C ALA A 83 -16.38 -2.56 -3.69
N MET A 84 -15.50 -3.22 -4.44
CA MET A 84 -14.54 -2.57 -5.33
C MET A 84 -15.24 -1.74 -6.41
N ILE A 85 -16.28 -2.29 -7.06
CA ILE A 85 -17.04 -1.56 -8.10
C ILE A 85 -17.76 -0.35 -7.50
N ILE A 86 -18.41 -0.50 -6.34
CA ILE A 86 -19.11 0.62 -5.67
C ILE A 86 -18.11 1.73 -5.35
N MET A 87 -16.97 1.40 -4.74
CA MET A 87 -15.92 2.39 -4.41
C MET A 87 -15.36 3.05 -5.66
N ALA A 88 -15.08 2.28 -6.71
CA ALA A 88 -14.54 2.81 -7.96
C ALA A 88 -15.51 3.77 -8.65
N LEU A 89 -16.80 3.40 -8.76
CA LEU A 89 -17.81 4.22 -9.42
C LEU A 89 -18.14 5.48 -8.61
N THR A 90 -18.37 5.34 -7.29
CA THR A 90 -18.73 6.48 -6.44
C THR A 90 -17.60 7.50 -6.29
N GLY A 91 -16.34 7.05 -6.36
CA GLY A 91 -15.15 7.90 -6.28
C GLY A 91 -14.65 8.46 -7.61
N LEU A 92 -15.33 8.23 -8.75
CA LEU A 92 -14.91 8.81 -10.03
C LEU A 92 -14.96 10.35 -9.95
N PRO A 93 -13.97 11.07 -10.54
CA PRO A 93 -13.91 12.52 -10.51
C PRO A 93 -14.88 13.16 -11.52
N LEU A 94 -16.17 12.85 -11.37
CA LEU A 94 -17.28 13.30 -12.20
C LEU A 94 -18.30 14.03 -11.33
N GLU A 95 -17.89 15.19 -10.82
CA GLU A 95 -18.68 16.00 -9.89
C GLU A 95 -20.03 16.44 -10.47
N SER A 96 -20.12 16.64 -11.79
CA SER A 96 -21.33 17.08 -12.50
C SER A 96 -22.51 16.12 -12.36
N ILE A 97 -22.26 14.84 -12.04
CA ILE A 97 -23.28 13.81 -11.82
C ILE A 97 -23.31 13.33 -10.36
N GLY A 98 -22.66 14.05 -9.44
CA GLY A 98 -22.66 13.76 -8.01
C GLY A 98 -21.72 12.63 -7.58
N LEU A 99 -20.74 12.26 -8.43
CA LEU A 99 -19.66 11.34 -8.07
C LEU A 99 -18.43 12.13 -7.62
N GLY A 100 -17.53 11.48 -6.87
CA GLY A 100 -16.30 12.08 -6.40
C GLY A 100 -16.01 11.69 -4.94
N LEU A 101 -14.92 12.23 -4.40
CA LEU A 101 -14.50 11.93 -3.03
C LEU A 101 -15.48 12.47 -1.98
N ASP A 102 -16.24 13.52 -2.33
CA ASP A 102 -17.29 14.10 -1.49
C ASP A 102 -18.63 13.34 -1.60
N ASN A 103 -18.72 12.31 -2.45
CA ASN A 103 -19.92 11.49 -2.54
C ASN A 103 -20.19 10.82 -1.18
N PRO A 104 -21.40 10.95 -0.59
CA PRO A 104 -21.68 10.42 0.75
C PRO A 104 -21.48 8.90 0.88
N VAL A 105 -21.76 8.14 -0.17
CA VAL A 105 -21.58 6.69 -0.20
C VAL A 105 -20.08 6.35 -0.21
N TYR A 106 -19.32 7.03 -1.07
CA TYR A 106 -17.86 6.86 -1.12
C TYR A 106 -17.23 7.18 0.23
N ASN A 107 -17.55 8.36 0.79
CA ASN A 107 -16.99 8.84 2.03
C ASN A 107 -17.33 7.91 3.21
N PHE A 108 -18.60 7.48 3.32
CA PHE A 108 -19.02 6.54 4.35
C PHE A 108 -18.22 5.23 4.30
N LEU A 109 -18.13 4.61 3.12
CA LEU A 109 -17.38 3.37 2.94
C LEU A 109 -15.89 3.56 3.15
N PHE A 110 -15.33 4.68 2.71
CA PHE A 110 -13.92 4.99 2.89
C PHE A 110 -13.56 5.06 4.38
N ILE A 111 -14.27 5.92 5.12
CA ILE A 111 -13.96 6.20 6.54
C ILE A 111 -14.31 5.02 7.44
N HIS A 112 -15.46 4.36 7.22
CA HIS A 112 -15.96 3.35 8.16
C HIS A 112 -15.57 1.92 7.80
N VAL A 113 -15.11 1.67 6.57
CA VAL A 113 -14.76 0.33 6.10
C VAL A 113 -13.30 0.27 5.64
N MET A 114 -12.91 1.07 4.64
CA MET A 114 -11.54 1.01 4.10
C MET A 114 -10.49 1.43 5.13
N THR A 115 -10.69 2.54 5.83
CA THR A 115 -9.71 3.04 6.81
C THR A 115 -9.45 2.05 7.94
N PRO A 116 -10.45 1.51 8.67
CA PRO A 116 -10.19 0.57 9.76
C PRO A 116 -9.61 -0.77 9.28
N LEU A 117 -10.05 -1.27 8.12
CA LEU A 117 -9.49 -2.50 7.53
C LEU A 117 -8.03 -2.30 7.14
N GLY A 118 -7.69 -1.15 6.53
CA GLY A 118 -6.32 -0.76 6.22
C GLY A 118 -5.46 -0.68 7.47
N SER A 119 -5.93 0.04 8.50
CA SER A 119 -5.22 0.14 9.79
C SER A 119 -5.00 -1.22 10.43
N THR A 120 -5.99 -2.12 10.40
CA THR A 120 -5.86 -3.47 10.95
C THR A 120 -4.77 -4.27 10.24
N MET A 121 -4.72 -4.20 8.90
CA MET A 121 -3.68 -4.87 8.11
C MET A 121 -2.28 -4.35 8.46
N TYR A 122 -2.10 -3.02 8.56
CA TYR A 122 -0.82 -2.43 8.95
C TYR A 122 -0.44 -2.73 10.41
N SER A 123 -1.40 -2.71 11.34
CA SER A 123 -1.15 -3.05 12.74
C SER A 123 -0.69 -4.50 12.90
N ILE A 124 -1.33 -5.44 12.19
CA ILE A 124 -0.94 -6.85 12.19
C ILE A 124 0.45 -7.02 11.59
N LEU A 125 0.74 -6.34 10.47
CA LEU A 125 2.06 -6.36 9.83
C LEU A 125 3.13 -5.82 10.78
N ALA A 126 2.90 -4.67 11.40
CA ALA A 126 3.81 -4.06 12.36
C ALA A 126 4.09 -5.00 13.54
N PHE A 127 3.04 -5.60 14.12
CA PHE A 127 3.17 -6.59 15.19
C PHE A 127 4.07 -7.76 14.78
N PHE A 128 3.86 -8.33 13.57
CA PHE A 128 4.68 -9.45 13.09
C PHE A 128 6.12 -9.05 12.79
N ILE A 129 6.35 -7.87 12.21
CA ILE A 129 7.71 -7.35 11.97
C ILE A 129 8.45 -7.16 13.30
N THR A 130 7.83 -6.49 14.27
CA THR A 130 8.43 -6.28 15.59
C THR A 130 8.67 -7.61 16.31
N SER A 131 7.73 -8.54 16.25
CA SER A 131 7.86 -9.88 16.83
C SER A 131 9.03 -10.67 16.21
N ALA A 132 9.19 -10.59 14.88
CA ALA A 132 10.29 -11.22 14.17
C ALA A 132 11.63 -10.54 14.48
N ALA A 133 11.69 -9.21 14.50
CA ALA A 133 12.88 -8.45 14.85
C ALA A 133 13.34 -8.75 16.27
N TYR A 134 12.44 -8.78 17.25
CA TYR A 134 12.77 -9.17 18.62
C TYR A 134 13.37 -10.58 18.67
N ARG A 135 12.78 -11.55 17.97
CA ARG A 135 13.35 -12.92 17.91
C ARG A 135 14.72 -12.97 17.23
N ALA A 136 14.97 -12.11 16.24
CA ALA A 136 16.23 -12.07 15.48
C ALA A 136 17.37 -11.36 16.23
N PHE A 137 17.06 -10.27 16.95
CA PHE A 137 18.04 -9.44 17.67
C PHE A 137 18.14 -9.76 19.16
N ARG A 138 17.35 -10.70 19.69
CA ARG A 138 17.49 -11.14 21.09
C ARG A 138 18.84 -11.84 21.27
N ALA A 139 19.82 -11.09 21.78
CA ALA A 139 21.10 -11.61 22.21
C ALA A 139 20.89 -12.75 23.22
N ARG A 140 21.53 -13.90 22.95
CA ARG A 140 21.32 -15.13 23.72
C ARG A 140 22.32 -15.25 24.89
N ASN A 141 23.36 -14.41 24.91
CA ASN A 141 24.42 -14.36 25.90
C ASN A 141 25.18 -13.01 25.80
N ILE A 142 25.82 -12.57 26.90
CA ILE A 142 26.58 -11.30 26.99
C ILE A 142 27.87 -11.32 26.13
N GLU A 143 28.31 -12.51 25.71
CA GLU A 143 29.49 -12.71 24.86
C GLU A 143 29.16 -12.82 23.35
N ALA A 144 27.90 -12.59 22.95
CA ALA A 144 27.45 -12.63 21.55
C ALA A 144 27.68 -11.30 20.82
#